data_AF-A0A2S9G8F5-F1
#
_entry.id   AF-A0A2S9G8F5-F1
#
_cell.length_a   1.000
_cell.length_b   1.000
_cell.length_c   1.000
_cell.angle_alpha   90.00
_cell.angle_beta   90.00
_cell.angle_gamma   90.00
#
_symmetry.space_group_name_H-M   'P 1'
#
loop_
_entity.id
_entity.type
_entity.pdbx_description
1 polymer ?
#
loop_
_entity_poly.entity_id
_entity_poly.type
_entity_poly.pdbx_seq_one_letter_code
_entity_poly.pdbx_strand_id
1 'polypeptide(L)'
;AGDDMSAGLAMLEARHIAGDADLSSLLIGGARRQWRTGIASRFDDLVEHTRARWQRSGQIAHRAEPDLKCGRGGLRDVQLLNAL
;
A
#
# COMPACT_ATOMS: atom_id res chain seq x y z
N ALA A 1 7.66 -12.96 4.52
CA ALA A 1 6.84 -12.10 3.62
C ALA A 1 6.05 -11.04 4.39
N GLY A 2 5.64 -11.28 5.64
CA GLY A 2 4.87 -10.30 6.43
C GLY A 2 5.61 -9.00 6.72
N ASP A 3 6.94 -9.00 6.83
CA ASP A 3 7.68 -7.83 7.35
C ASP A 3 7.77 -6.66 6.37
N ASP A 4 7.61 -6.89 5.06
CA ASP A 4 7.60 -5.82 4.05
C ASP A 4 6.21 -5.19 3.94
N MET A 5 6.08 -3.99 4.52
CA MET A 5 4.86 -3.21 4.49
C MET A 5 4.43 -2.78 3.08
N SER A 6 5.39 -2.49 2.19
CA SER A 6 5.09 -2.10 0.81
C SER A 6 4.57 -3.31 0.01
N ALA A 7 5.11 -4.49 0.24
CA ALA A 7 4.60 -5.72 -0.36
C ALA A 7 3.18 -6.04 0.15
N GLY A 8 2.96 -5.89 1.46
CA GLY A 8 1.63 -6.09 2.07
C GLY A 8 0.56 -5.18 1.46
N LEU A 9 0.86 -3.88 1.30
CA LEU A 9 -0.04 -2.93 0.62
C LEU A 9 -0.30 -3.30 -0.84
N ALA A 10 0.74 -3.69 -1.59
CA ALA A 10 0.58 -4.09 -2.99
C ALA A 10 -0.33 -5.31 -3.16
N MET A 11 -0.29 -6.25 -2.21
CA MET A 11 -1.13 -7.45 -2.23
C MET A 11 -2.63 -7.16 -2.07
N LEU A 12 -3.02 -5.98 -1.56
CA LEU A 12 -4.42 -5.58 -1.46
C LEU A 12 -5.06 -5.25 -2.81
N GLU A 13 -4.24 -4.82 -3.77
CA GLU A 13 -4.63 -4.51 -5.15
C GLU A 13 -4.51 -5.71 -6.09
N ALA A 14 -4.11 -6.88 -5.58
CA ALA A 14 -3.96 -8.08 -6.37
C ALA A 14 -5.28 -8.46 -7.05
N ARG A 15 -5.19 -8.84 -8.32
CA ARG A 15 -6.31 -9.32 -9.15
C ARG A 15 -5.88 -10.51 -9.98
N HIS A 16 -6.84 -11.39 -10.29
CA HIS A 16 -6.62 -12.46 -11.25
C HIS A 16 -6.38 -11.88 -12.64
N ILE A 17 -5.36 -12.37 -13.35
CA ILE A 17 -5.04 -12.00 -14.73
C ILE A 17 -5.21 -13.20 -15.65
N ALA A 18 -4.63 -14.34 -15.29
CA ALA A 18 -4.71 -15.59 -16.03
C ALA A 18 -4.35 -16.78 -15.12
N GLY A 19 -4.73 -18.00 -15.53
CA GLY A 19 -4.45 -19.25 -14.81
C GLY A 19 -5.64 -19.72 -13.97
N ASP A 20 -5.35 -20.34 -12.83
CA ASP A 20 -6.38 -20.84 -11.91
C ASP A 20 -7.01 -19.67 -11.11
N ALA A 21 -8.31 -19.45 -11.35
CA ALA A 21 -9.08 -18.40 -10.71
C ALA A 21 -9.39 -18.71 -9.23
N ASP A 22 -9.53 -19.98 -8.86
CA ASP A 22 -9.78 -20.39 -7.48
C ASP A 22 -8.53 -20.18 -6.64
N LEU A 23 -7.36 -20.56 -7.16
CA LEU A 23 -6.07 -20.30 -6.51
C LEU A 23 -5.86 -18.79 -6.29
N SER A 24 -6.17 -17.98 -7.30
CA SER A 24 -6.05 -16.52 -7.22
C SER A 24 -7.00 -15.95 -6.17
N SER A 25 -8.25 -16.43 -6.14
CA SER A 25 -9.25 -16.01 -5.15
C SER A 25 -8.84 -16.37 -3.72
N LEU A 26 -8.26 -17.56 -3.54
CA LEU A 26 -7.75 -18.03 -2.25
C LEU A 26 -6.63 -17.12 -1.73
N LEU A 27 -5.67 -16.78 -2.61
CA LEU A 27 -4.54 -15.90 -2.30
C LEU A 27 -5.00 -14.47 -1.98
N ILE A 28 -5.85 -13.87 -2.81
CA ILE A 28 -6.37 -12.51 -2.60
C ILE A 28 -7.17 -12.44 -1.30
N GLY A 29 -8.04 -13.43 -1.06
CA GLY A 29 -8.80 -13.53 0.18
C GLY A 29 -7.91 -13.69 1.41
N GLY A 30 -6.86 -14.51 1.31
CA GLY A 30 -5.85 -14.70 2.36
C GLY A 30 -5.11 -13.41 2.69
N ALA A 31 -4.61 -12.69 1.67
CA ALA A 31 -3.89 -11.43 1.85
C ALA A 31 -4.76 -10.37 2.53
N ARG A 32 -6.02 -10.22 2.11
CA ARG A 32 -6.96 -9.27 2.73
C ARG A 32 -7.26 -9.61 4.19
N ARG A 33 -7.46 -10.90 4.51
CA ARG A 33 -7.65 -11.34 5.90
C ARG A 33 -6.43 -11.05 6.75
N GLN A 34 -5.24 -11.43 6.27
CA GLN A 34 -3.97 -11.20 6.97
C GLN A 34 -3.73 -9.71 7.24
N TRP A 35 -4.00 -8.85 6.26
CA TRP A 35 -3.90 -7.40 6.43
C TRP A 35 -4.84 -6.90 7.54
N ARG A 36 -6.14 -7.22 7.44
CA ARG A 36 -7.15 -6.78 8.41
C ARG A 36 -6.84 -7.23 9.83
N THR A 37 -6.30 -8.43 10.02
CA THR A 37 -5.96 -8.93 11.36
C THR A 37 -4.62 -8.40 11.87
N GLY A 38 -3.67 -8.09 10.98
CA GLY A 38 -2.32 -7.69 11.37
C GLY A 38 -2.09 -6.18 11.46
N ILE A 39 -2.88 -5.37 10.74
CA ILE A 39 -2.56 -3.95 10.52
C ILE A 39 -2.60 -3.12 11.79
N ALA A 40 -3.51 -3.42 12.72
CA ALA A 40 -3.62 -2.68 13.98
C ALA A 40 -2.31 -2.69 14.78
N SER A 41 -1.61 -3.83 14.81
CA SER A 41 -0.32 -3.97 15.49
C SER A 41 0.87 -3.32 14.77
N ARG A 42 0.69 -2.94 13.50
CA ARG A 42 1.76 -2.41 12.62
C ARG A 42 1.42 -1.05 12.05
N PHE A 43 0.42 -0.39 12.63
CA PHE A 43 -0.06 0.90 12.13
C PHE A 43 1.02 1.98 12.26
N ASP A 44 1.79 1.96 13.35
CA ASP A 44 2.89 2.91 13.53
C ASP A 44 3.98 2.73 12.47
N ASP A 45 4.34 1.49 12.13
CA ASP A 45 5.27 1.20 11.02
C ASP A 45 4.75 1.76 9.69
N LEU A 46 3.44 1.67 9.45
CA LEU A 46 2.79 2.20 8.25
C LEU A 46 2.89 3.72 8.16
N VAL A 47 2.67 4.38 9.30
CA VAL A 47 2.79 5.83 9.41
C VAL A 47 4.24 6.26 9.18
N GLU A 48 5.21 5.59 9.79
CA GLU A 48 6.63 5.91 9.62
C GLU A 48 7.11 5.65 8.19
N HIS A 49 6.70 4.55 7.57
CA HIS A 49 7.02 4.28 6.16
C HIS A 49 6.45 5.36 5.23
N THR A 50 5.23 5.83 5.51
CA THR A 50 4.58 6.92 4.78
C THR A 50 5.32 8.25 4.96
N ARG A 51 5.68 8.60 6.21
CA ARG A 51 6.44 9.81 6.53
C ARG A 51 7.82 9.81 5.87
N ALA A 52 8.55 8.70 5.96
CA ALA A 52 9.86 8.56 5.35
C ALA A 52 9.80 8.75 3.83
N ARG A 53 8.75 8.24 3.17
CA ARG A 53 8.51 8.50 1.74
C ARG A 53 8.28 9.98 1.46
N TRP A 54 7.39 10.64 2.21
CA TRP A 54 7.11 12.07 2.02
C TRP A 54 8.36 12.94 2.21
N GLN A 55 9.24 12.61 3.17
CA GLN A 55 10.50 13.33 3.37
C GLN A 55 11.41 13.28 2.13
N ARG A 56 11.42 12.16 1.39
CA ARG A 56 12.21 12.02 0.16
C ARG A 56 11.57 12.72 -1.04
N SER A 57 10.24 12.61 -1.19
CA SER A 57 9.53 13.08 -2.40
C SER A 57 8.96 14.50 -2.29
N GLY A 58 8.80 15.04 -1.08
CA GLY A 58 8.17 16.34 -0.84
C GLY A 58 6.64 16.32 -0.97
N GLN A 59 6.04 17.51 -1.05
CA GLN A 59 4.60 17.70 -1.20
C GLN A 59 4.24 18.04 -2.65
N ILE A 60 3.10 17.54 -3.13
CA ILE A 60 2.65 17.79 -4.52
C ILE A 60 2.10 19.20 -4.66
N ALA A 61 1.24 19.61 -3.73
CA ALA A 61 0.85 21.01 -3.62
C ALA A 61 2.12 21.82 -3.38
N HIS A 62 2.37 22.86 -4.19
CA HIS A 62 3.48 23.80 -4.09
C HIS A 62 4.81 23.44 -4.78
N ARG A 63 4.85 22.47 -5.71
CA ARG A 63 6.01 22.27 -6.61
C ARG A 63 5.62 22.42 -8.08
N ALA A 64 6.49 23.06 -8.87
CA ALA A 64 6.33 23.17 -10.33
C ALA A 64 6.47 21.79 -11.02
N GLU A 65 7.36 20.94 -10.50
CA GLU A 65 7.57 19.56 -10.95
C GLU A 65 7.46 18.60 -9.75
N PRO A 66 6.22 18.24 -9.35
CA PRO A 66 6.00 17.35 -8.21
C PRO A 66 6.17 15.87 -8.56
N ASP A 67 6.55 15.07 -7.56
CA ASP A 67 6.50 13.61 -7.64
C ASP A 67 5.04 13.14 -7.43
N LEU A 68 4.34 12.85 -8.52
CA LEU A 68 2.93 12.45 -8.52
C LEU A 68 2.69 11.06 -7.90
N LYS A 69 3.72 10.22 -7.82
CA LYS A 69 3.60 8.85 -7.30
C LYS A 69 3.81 8.83 -5.80
N CYS A 70 4.92 9.38 -5.34
CA CYS A 70 5.41 9.23 -3.97
C CYS A 70 5.29 10.51 -3.14
N GLY A 71 5.03 11.67 -3.75
CA GLY A 71 4.79 12.91 -3.02
C GLY A 71 3.57 12.82 -2.09
N ARG A 72 3.54 13.67 -1.06
CA ARG A 72 2.38 13.81 -0.18
C ARG A 72 1.19 14.35 -0.98
N GLY A 73 0.06 13.65 -0.89
CA GLY A 73 -1.13 13.83 -1.73
C GLY A 73 -1.07 13.08 -3.06
N GLY A 74 -0.06 12.23 -3.28
CA GLY A 74 0.14 11.50 -4.54
C GLY A 74 -0.62 10.19 -4.64
N LEU A 75 -0.42 9.49 -5.75
CA LEU A 75 -1.11 8.23 -6.05
C LEU A 75 -0.92 7.18 -4.94
N ARG A 76 0.28 7.10 -4.33
CA ARG A 76 0.53 6.15 -3.23
C ARG A 76 -0.24 6.49 -1.96
N ASP A 77 -0.65 7.75 -1.74
CA ASP A 77 -1.53 8.11 -0.63
C ASP A 77 -2.96 7.62 -0.89
N VAL A 78 -3.43 7.62 -2.14
CA VAL A 78 -4.73 7.04 -2.51
C VAL A 78 -4.76 5.53 -2.27
N GLN A 79 -3.69 4.83 -2.64
CA GLN A 79 -3.55 3.39 -2.37
C GLN A 79 -3.62 3.08 -0.87
N LEU A 80 -2.96 3.91 -0.05
CA LEU A 80 -2.99 3.79 1.41
C LEU A 80 -4.40 4.00 1.96
N LEU A 81 -5.13 5.01 1.47
CA LEU A 81 -6.51 5.29 1.91
C LEU A 81 -7.46 4.16 1.56
N ASN A 82 -7.30 3.52 0.40
CA ASN A 82 -8.10 2.34 0.02
C ASN A 82 -7.80 1.09 0.87
N ALA A 83 -6.69 1.10 1.63
CA ALA A 83 -6.28 0.00 2.49
C ALA A 83 -6.79 0.12 3.95
N LEU A 84 -7.42 1.26 4.30
CA LEU A 84 -8.04 1.54 5.60
C LEU A 84 -9.54 1.24 5.56
#